data_AF-A0A3D1IZ47-F1
#
_entry.id   AF-A0A3D1IZ47-F1
#
_cell.length_a   1.000
_cell.length_b   1.000
_cell.length_c   1.000
_cell.angle_alpha   90.00
_cell.angle_beta   90.00
_cell.angle_gamma   90.00
#
_symmetry.space_group_name_H-M   'P 1'
#
loop_
_entity.id
_entity.type
_entity.pdbx_description
1 polymer ?
#
loop_
_entity_poly.entity_id
_entity_poly.type
_entity_poly.pdbx_seq_one_letter_code
_entity_poly.pdbx_strand_id
1 'polypeptide(L)'
;MRRREFLQMLAVASAGGMRLANGAAATTAADAMYELPCFGNVHLLHFTDCHAQLEPVYFREPSVNLGVGPQFGKAPHLVGEALLKQFAIAPHSPEAYAFSHLDFAQAAKTYGKVGGFAHLATLVKRLKASRPGALLLDGGDTWQGSGPALWTRGQDMVDAGKLLGVDIMTGHWEFTLGAARVKQIVDHDLKGHIEFLAQNIKTADFGDPVFAPFTLRTVNGVPVAIIGQAFPYTPIANPRYLVADWTFGIQEKEMQATVDAARAQGAQAVVLLSHNGMDVDLKMAARVTGIDAILGGHTHDGVPAPVIVSNATG
;
A
#
# COMPACT_ATOMS: atom_id res chain seq x y z
N MET A 1 -4.32 46.38 0.51
CA MET A 1 -3.07 46.31 1.29
C MET A 1 -1.91 46.14 0.33
N ARG A 2 -0.95 47.07 0.31
CA ARG A 2 0.22 47.02 -0.60
C ARG A 2 1.27 46.06 -0.03
N ARG A 3 2.07 45.38 -0.87
CA ARG A 3 3.14 44.44 -0.44
C ARG A 3 4.04 45.01 0.66
N ARG A 4 4.31 46.31 0.63
CA ARG A 4 5.11 47.03 1.61
C ARG A 4 4.42 47.16 2.97
N GLU A 5 3.11 47.39 3.00
CA GLU A 5 2.32 47.49 4.24
C GLU A 5 2.22 46.12 4.92
N PHE A 6 2.09 45.05 4.12
CA PHE A 6 2.08 43.67 4.62
C PHE A 6 3.44 43.28 5.25
N LEU A 7 4.55 43.63 4.59
CA LEU A 7 5.91 43.37 5.13
C LEU A 7 6.20 44.18 6.39
N GLN A 8 5.70 45.43 6.48
CA GLN A 8 5.84 46.24 7.69
C GLN A 8 5.02 45.68 8.85
N MET A 9 3.80 45.20 8.61
CA MET A 9 3.02 44.50 9.63
C MET A 9 3.69 43.21 10.11
N LEU A 10 4.27 42.43 9.21
CA LEU A 10 5.04 41.23 9.54
C LEU A 10 6.25 41.55 10.43
N ALA A 11 7.01 42.60 10.09
CA ALA A 11 8.17 43.03 10.86
C ALA A 11 7.78 43.49 12.29
N VAL A 12 6.69 44.24 12.42
CA VAL A 12 6.17 44.69 13.72
C VAL A 12 5.65 43.51 14.54
N ALA A 13 4.96 42.55 13.92
CA ALA A 13 4.50 41.33 14.60
C ALA A 13 5.69 40.49 15.12
N SER A 14 6.76 40.33 14.33
CA SER A 14 7.96 39.62 14.77
C SER A 14 8.73 40.32 15.89
N ALA A 15 8.78 41.66 15.88
CA ALA A 15 9.42 42.44 16.94
C ALA A 15 8.62 42.43 18.26
N GLY A 16 7.29 42.27 18.18
CA GLY A 16 6.39 42.16 19.33
C GLY A 16 6.29 40.75 19.94
N GLY A 17 7.14 39.81 19.52
CA GLY A 17 7.11 38.43 20.03
C GLY A 17 5.93 37.58 19.54
N MET A 18 5.09 38.10 18.65
CA MET A 18 4.08 37.31 17.95
C MET A 18 4.77 36.47 16.88
N ARG A 19 5.11 35.22 17.24
CA ARG A 19 5.45 34.20 16.26
C ARG A 19 4.21 33.97 15.40
N LEU A 20 4.33 34.18 14.09
CA LEU A 20 3.35 33.69 13.12
C LEU A 20 3.11 32.21 13.42
N ALA A 21 1.85 31.83 13.62
CA ALA A 21 1.46 30.46 13.90
C ALA A 21 2.08 29.54 12.84
N ASN A 22 3.06 28.74 13.26
CA ASN A 22 3.62 27.45 12.80
C ASN A 22 3.34 26.89 11.39
N GLY A 23 2.92 27.66 10.39
CA GLY A 23 2.75 27.15 9.03
C GLY A 23 4.09 26.79 8.39
N ALA A 24 5.06 27.72 8.47
CA ALA A 24 6.39 27.53 7.87
C ALA A 24 7.21 26.41 8.54
N ALA A 25 7.16 26.33 9.87
CA ALA A 25 7.84 25.30 10.65
C ALA A 25 7.23 23.90 10.43
N ALA A 26 5.90 23.82 10.32
CA ALA A 26 5.21 22.57 9.97
C ALA A 26 5.51 22.11 8.54
N THR A 27 5.58 23.03 7.57
CA THR A 27 6.03 22.69 6.20
C THR A 27 7.47 22.18 6.17
N THR A 28 8.41 22.82 6.90
CA THR A 28 9.81 22.33 6.95
C THR A 28 9.96 20.97 7.63
N ALA A 29 9.17 20.70 8.68
CA ALA A 29 9.18 19.39 9.35
C ALA A 29 8.50 18.30 8.50
N ALA A 30 7.41 18.63 7.81
CA ALA A 30 6.75 17.73 6.87
C ALA A 30 7.62 17.45 5.63
N ASP A 31 8.33 18.45 5.12
CA ASP A 31 9.26 18.27 4.01
C ASP A 31 10.44 17.37 4.41
N ALA A 32 10.95 17.50 5.64
CA ALA A 32 12.02 16.64 6.14
C ALA A 32 11.62 15.16 6.23
N MET A 33 10.36 14.85 6.50
CA MET A 33 9.85 13.46 6.53
C MET A 33 10.03 12.75 5.18
N TYR A 34 9.93 13.50 4.08
CA TYR A 34 10.05 12.97 2.72
C TYR A 34 11.46 13.14 2.12
N GLU A 35 12.39 13.73 2.86
CA GLU A 35 13.83 13.79 2.52
C GLU A 35 14.56 12.57 3.07
N LEU A 36 14.21 11.40 2.52
CA LEU A 36 14.84 10.15 2.88
C LEU A 36 16.16 9.98 2.12
N PRO A 37 17.28 9.64 2.79
CA PRO A 37 18.53 9.34 2.10
C PRO A 37 18.33 8.20 1.09
N CYS A 38 19.03 8.28 -0.03
CA CYS A 38 19.03 7.17 -0.99
C CYS A 38 19.86 6.02 -0.42
N PHE A 39 19.28 4.82 -0.39
CA PHE A 39 19.89 3.62 0.17
C PHE A 39 19.49 2.39 -0.63
N GLY A 40 20.46 1.50 -0.89
CA GLY A 40 20.26 0.28 -1.66
C GLY A 40 20.12 0.51 -3.16
N ASN A 41 19.91 -0.57 -3.91
CA ASN A 41 19.78 -0.55 -5.38
C ASN A 41 18.33 -0.73 -5.86
N VAL A 42 17.52 -1.44 -5.08
CA VAL A 42 16.11 -1.71 -5.40
C VAL A 42 15.24 -0.75 -4.61
N HIS A 43 14.38 -0.01 -5.31
CA HIS A 43 13.44 0.92 -4.69
C HIS A 43 12.03 0.56 -5.12
N LEU A 44 11.18 0.26 -4.15
CA LEU A 44 9.77 -0.06 -4.33
C LEU A 44 8.97 0.94 -3.50
N LEU A 45 8.03 1.62 -4.14
CA LEU A 45 7.00 2.40 -3.49
C LEU A 45 5.75 1.53 -3.43
N HIS A 46 5.09 1.49 -2.29
CA HIS A 46 3.93 0.65 -2.07
C HIS A 46 2.79 1.46 -1.44
N PHE A 47 1.59 1.27 -1.95
CA PHE A 47 0.33 1.66 -1.31
C PHE A 47 -0.67 0.52 -1.54
N THR A 48 -1.73 0.48 -0.74
CA THR A 48 -2.75 -0.56 -0.78
C THR A 48 -4.02 -0.04 -0.12
N ASP A 49 -5.16 -0.70 -0.34
CA ASP A 49 -6.40 -0.48 0.41
C ASP A 49 -6.87 0.98 0.37
N CYS A 50 -6.73 1.63 -0.79
CA CYS A 50 -7.15 3.01 -0.94
C CYS A 50 -8.67 3.17 -1.02
N HIS A 51 -9.41 2.06 -1.28
CA HIS A 51 -10.87 1.97 -1.32
C HIS A 51 -11.51 3.13 -2.10
N ALA A 52 -10.95 3.39 -3.29
CA ALA A 52 -11.39 4.42 -4.23
C ALA A 52 -11.48 5.84 -3.65
N GLN A 53 -10.66 6.16 -2.64
CA GLN A 53 -10.57 7.52 -2.09
C GLN A 53 -9.68 8.42 -2.96
N LEU A 54 -10.28 8.97 -4.03
CA LEU A 54 -9.63 9.95 -4.91
C LEU A 54 -9.30 11.25 -4.17
N GLU A 55 -10.20 11.67 -3.28
CA GLU A 55 -10.09 12.91 -2.51
C GLU A 55 -9.50 12.63 -1.12
N PRO A 56 -8.83 13.62 -0.49
CA PRO A 56 -8.38 13.48 0.89
C PRO A 56 -9.53 13.21 1.86
N VAL A 57 -9.27 12.37 2.87
CA VAL A 57 -10.24 11.97 3.91
C VAL A 57 -9.67 12.11 5.32
N TYR A 58 -10.55 12.07 6.32
CA TYR A 58 -10.14 11.79 7.70
C TYR A 58 -10.20 10.29 7.90
N PHE A 59 -9.05 9.64 8.03
CA PHE A 59 -8.96 8.21 8.30
C PHE A 59 -8.30 8.02 9.67
N ARG A 60 -8.96 7.25 10.54
CA ARG A 60 -8.59 7.08 11.93
C ARG A 60 -8.28 5.61 12.19
N GLU A 61 -7.10 5.35 12.73
CA GLU A 61 -6.69 4.01 13.16
C GLU A 61 -7.60 3.42 14.26
N PRO A 62 -7.71 2.09 14.35
CA PRO A 62 -8.59 1.45 15.32
C PRO A 62 -8.18 1.75 16.77
N SER A 63 -9.20 1.88 17.63
CA SER A 63 -9.00 1.99 19.08
C SER A 63 -8.58 0.66 19.71
N VAL A 64 -8.93 -0.46 19.06
CA VAL A 64 -8.74 -1.82 19.55
C VAL A 64 -8.39 -2.72 18.38
N ASN A 65 -7.28 -3.46 18.51
CA ASN A 65 -6.92 -4.58 17.64
C ASN A 65 -6.39 -5.69 18.57
N LEU A 66 -7.02 -6.86 18.57
CA LEU A 66 -6.75 -7.91 19.56
C LEU A 66 -5.95 -9.05 18.93
N GLY A 67 -4.66 -9.11 19.25
CA GLY A 67 -3.81 -10.25 18.95
C GLY A 67 -4.04 -11.38 19.95
N VAL A 68 -4.14 -12.62 19.47
CA VAL A 68 -4.35 -13.81 20.31
C VAL A 68 -3.16 -14.76 20.24
N GLY A 69 -2.93 -15.50 21.33
CA GLY A 69 -1.87 -16.50 21.41
C GLY A 69 -0.50 -15.90 21.07
N PRO A 70 0.25 -16.47 20.10
CA PRO A 70 1.58 -15.97 19.73
C PRO A 70 1.63 -14.51 19.23
N GLN A 71 0.49 -13.94 18.83
CA GLN A 71 0.37 -12.58 18.30
C GLN A 71 0.01 -11.53 19.38
N PHE A 72 -0.21 -11.95 20.63
CA PHE A 72 -0.48 -11.02 21.71
C PHE A 72 0.71 -10.05 21.92
N GLY A 73 0.43 -8.75 21.91
CA GLY A 73 1.44 -7.71 22.13
C GLY A 73 2.44 -7.54 21.00
N LYS A 74 2.10 -7.97 19.77
CA LYS A 74 2.96 -7.84 18.58
C LYS A 74 2.21 -7.11 17.48
N ALA A 75 2.95 -6.41 16.62
CA ALA A 75 2.41 -5.93 15.35
C ALA A 75 1.91 -7.13 14.52
N PRO A 76 0.77 -7.01 13.82
CA PRO A 76 -0.02 -5.78 13.61
C PRO A 76 -0.95 -5.36 14.74
N HIS A 77 -1.15 -6.17 15.79
CA HIS A 77 -2.17 -5.93 16.82
C HIS A 77 -1.78 -4.94 17.92
N LEU A 78 -0.93 -3.97 17.61
CA LEU A 78 -0.59 -2.86 18.51
C LEU A 78 -1.37 -1.64 18.08
N VAL A 79 -1.97 -0.93 19.04
CA VAL A 79 -2.69 0.33 18.82
C VAL A 79 -2.33 1.33 19.89
N GLY A 80 -2.60 2.62 19.64
CA GLY A 80 -2.44 3.65 20.66
C GLY A 80 -1.01 3.77 21.17
N GLU A 81 -0.85 3.93 22.48
CA GLU A 81 0.46 4.12 23.13
C GLU A 81 1.40 2.93 22.94
N ALA A 82 0.85 1.71 22.86
CA ALA A 82 1.64 0.50 22.68
C ALA A 82 2.34 0.48 21.31
N LEU A 83 1.64 0.90 20.25
CA LEU A 83 2.22 1.07 18.91
C LEU A 83 3.28 2.17 18.92
N LEU A 84 2.94 3.34 19.46
CA LEU A 84 3.89 4.47 19.50
C LEU A 84 5.19 4.09 20.22
N LYS A 85 5.07 3.40 21.37
CA LYS A 85 6.22 2.93 22.14
C LYS A 85 7.05 1.90 21.37
N GLN A 86 6.41 0.92 20.73
CA GLN A 86 7.10 -0.14 19.99
C GLN A 86 7.96 0.42 18.86
N PHE A 87 7.45 1.42 18.13
CA PHE A 87 8.11 2.01 16.97
C PHE A 87 8.81 3.33 17.26
N ALA A 88 8.95 3.70 18.54
CA ALA A 88 9.57 4.94 18.98
C ALA A 88 9.00 6.21 18.32
N ILE A 89 7.68 6.23 18.07
CA ILE A 89 6.98 7.38 17.51
C ILE A 89 6.68 8.38 18.63
N ALA A 90 7.05 9.64 18.41
CA ALA A 90 6.78 10.71 19.36
C ALA A 90 5.26 10.99 19.45
N PRO A 91 4.69 11.14 20.65
CA PRO A 91 3.28 11.53 20.79
C PRO A 91 3.04 12.92 20.20
N HIS A 92 1.81 13.15 19.73
CA HIS A 92 1.38 14.41 19.08
C HIS A 92 2.16 14.81 17.81
N SER A 93 2.94 13.90 17.21
CA SER A 93 3.62 14.12 15.93
C SER A 93 2.72 13.82 14.72
N PRO A 94 3.11 14.21 13.50
CA PRO A 94 2.41 13.79 12.27
C PRO A 94 2.32 12.27 12.11
N GLU A 95 3.36 11.53 12.48
CA GLU A 95 3.38 10.05 12.46
C GLU A 95 2.42 9.46 13.50
N ALA A 96 2.34 10.06 14.70
CA ALA A 96 1.33 9.64 15.68
C ALA A 96 -0.10 9.87 15.16
N TYR A 97 -0.33 10.94 14.38
CA TYR A 97 -1.62 11.15 13.71
C TYR A 97 -1.90 10.12 12.62
N ALA A 98 -0.88 9.70 11.87
CA ALA A 98 -1.01 8.72 10.79
C ALA A 98 -1.20 7.28 11.29
N PHE A 99 -0.53 6.89 12.38
CA PHE A 99 -0.46 5.49 12.84
C PHE A 99 -1.20 5.23 14.15
N SER A 100 -1.88 6.22 14.71
CA SER A 100 -2.56 6.06 15.99
C SER A 100 -3.88 6.79 16.05
N HIS A 101 -4.69 6.30 16.96
CA HIS A 101 -6.00 6.81 17.27
C HIS A 101 -5.93 7.89 18.37
N LEU A 102 -4.77 8.10 18.99
CA LEU A 102 -4.61 9.06 20.09
C LEU A 102 -4.82 10.50 19.58
N ASP A 103 -5.60 11.29 20.34
CA ASP A 103 -5.88 12.71 20.06
C ASP A 103 -6.40 13.03 18.65
N PHE A 104 -6.96 12.05 17.94
CA PHE A 104 -7.29 12.16 16.52
C PHE A 104 -8.10 13.42 16.18
N ALA A 105 -9.11 13.78 16.97
CA ALA A 105 -9.94 14.96 16.70
C ALA A 105 -9.15 16.27 16.78
N GLN A 106 -8.15 16.35 17.66
CA GLN A 106 -7.28 17.51 17.78
C GLN A 106 -6.20 17.50 16.69
N ALA A 107 -5.58 16.34 16.46
CA ALA A 107 -4.57 16.16 15.41
C ALA A 107 -5.14 16.41 14.00
N ALA A 108 -6.38 15.98 13.72
CA ALA A 108 -7.09 16.22 12.47
C ALA A 108 -7.34 17.72 12.19
N LYS A 109 -7.51 18.55 13.24
CA LYS A 109 -7.60 20.01 13.09
C LYS A 109 -6.23 20.64 12.78
N THR A 110 -5.15 20.04 13.29
CA THR A 110 -3.78 20.52 13.09
C THR A 110 -3.22 20.12 11.72
N TYR A 111 -3.36 18.85 11.36
CA TYR A 111 -2.72 18.23 10.20
C TYR A 111 -3.66 18.06 9.00
N GLY A 112 -4.97 18.16 9.20
CA GLY A 112 -5.95 18.08 8.12
C GLY A 112 -6.21 16.65 7.64
N LYS A 113 -6.79 16.55 6.44
CA LYS A 113 -7.14 15.28 5.79
C LYS A 113 -5.89 14.61 5.21
N VAL A 114 -5.90 13.27 5.17
CA VAL A 114 -4.83 12.42 4.62
C VAL A 114 -5.26 11.79 3.30
N GLY A 115 -4.29 11.23 2.57
CA GLY A 115 -4.55 10.55 1.30
C GLY A 115 -4.96 11.50 0.17
N GLY A 116 -5.71 10.95 -0.79
CA GLY A 116 -6.09 11.61 -2.03
C GLY A 116 -5.03 11.46 -3.12
N PHE A 117 -5.46 11.14 -4.34
CA PHE A 117 -4.56 10.78 -5.44
C PHE A 117 -3.72 11.95 -5.95
N ALA A 118 -4.20 13.19 -5.81
CA ALA A 118 -3.40 14.38 -6.14
C ALA A 118 -2.21 14.56 -5.18
N HIS A 119 -2.41 14.30 -3.89
CA HIS A 119 -1.34 14.34 -2.90
C HIS A 119 -0.36 13.18 -3.13
N LEU A 120 -0.88 11.96 -3.36
CA LEU A 120 -0.05 10.80 -3.69
C LEU A 120 0.78 11.05 -4.96
N ALA A 121 0.20 11.62 -6.01
CA ALA A 121 0.93 11.93 -7.25
C ALA A 121 2.11 12.88 -7.02
N THR A 122 1.94 13.89 -6.16
CA THR A 122 3.02 14.80 -5.77
C THR A 122 4.13 14.05 -5.03
N LEU A 123 3.77 13.21 -4.06
CA LEU A 123 4.71 12.43 -3.28
C LEU A 123 5.45 11.38 -4.13
N VAL A 124 4.72 10.59 -4.92
CA VAL A 124 5.28 9.59 -5.83
C VAL A 124 6.25 10.24 -6.80
N LYS A 125 5.91 11.39 -7.39
CA LYS A 125 6.80 12.12 -8.29
C LYS A 125 8.09 12.56 -7.58
N ARG A 126 7.99 13.09 -6.35
CA ARG A 126 9.16 13.47 -5.53
C ARG A 126 10.04 12.26 -5.23
N LEU A 127 9.44 11.14 -4.79
CA LEU A 127 10.18 9.94 -4.43
C LEU A 127 10.84 9.29 -5.66
N LYS A 128 10.12 9.14 -6.78
CA LYS A 128 10.69 8.62 -8.04
C LYS A 128 11.79 9.53 -8.61
N ALA A 129 11.72 10.86 -8.42
CA ALA A 129 12.79 11.77 -8.83
C ALA A 129 14.09 11.56 -8.03
N SER A 130 13.99 11.32 -6.72
CA SER A 130 15.15 10.98 -5.88
C SER A 130 15.63 9.53 -6.03
N ARG A 131 14.83 8.65 -6.63
CA ARG A 131 15.06 7.21 -6.79
C ARG A 131 14.72 6.79 -8.23
N PRO A 132 15.53 7.18 -9.23
CA PRO A 132 15.28 6.78 -10.61
C PRO A 132 15.14 5.27 -10.72
N GLY A 133 14.18 4.82 -11.53
CA GLY A 133 13.89 3.39 -11.73
C GLY A 133 13.01 2.75 -10.64
N ALA A 134 12.60 3.48 -9.60
CA ALA A 134 11.69 2.95 -8.58
C ALA A 134 10.34 2.54 -9.18
N LEU A 135 9.84 1.37 -8.76
CA LEU A 135 8.51 0.87 -9.12
C LEU A 135 7.47 1.34 -8.11
N LEU A 136 6.25 1.63 -8.57
CA LEU A 136 5.08 1.85 -7.71
C LEU A 136 4.16 0.63 -7.77
N LEU A 137 3.94 0.01 -6.60
CA LEU A 137 3.16 -1.21 -6.45
C LEU A 137 1.85 -0.90 -5.70
N ASP A 138 0.75 -1.42 -6.21
CA ASP A 138 -0.58 -1.34 -5.60
C ASP A 138 -0.96 -2.70 -5.02
N GLY A 139 -1.08 -2.78 -3.70
CA GLY A 139 -1.43 -4.00 -2.98
C GLY A 139 -2.85 -4.50 -3.24
N GLY A 140 -3.72 -3.76 -3.94
CA GLY A 140 -5.11 -4.11 -4.21
C GLY A 140 -6.10 -3.30 -3.37
N ASP A 141 -7.40 -3.59 -3.54
CA ASP A 141 -8.50 -2.83 -2.90
C ASP A 141 -8.53 -1.35 -3.31
N THR A 142 -8.45 -1.14 -4.63
CA THR A 142 -8.35 0.18 -5.27
C THR A 142 -9.58 0.51 -6.11
N TRP A 143 -10.20 -0.44 -6.82
CA TRP A 143 -11.27 -0.13 -7.80
C TRP A 143 -12.68 0.01 -7.22
N GLN A 144 -12.83 -0.10 -5.90
CA GLN A 144 -14.11 -0.12 -5.20
C GLN A 144 -14.02 0.70 -3.91
N GLY A 145 -15.16 1.20 -3.40
CA GLY A 145 -15.24 1.82 -2.06
C GLY A 145 -15.81 3.24 -2.04
N SER A 146 -16.06 3.85 -3.21
CA SER A 146 -16.60 5.21 -3.33
C SER A 146 -17.77 5.33 -4.30
N GLY A 147 -18.51 6.43 -4.21
CA GLY A 147 -19.62 6.74 -5.12
C GLY A 147 -19.20 6.79 -6.60
N PRO A 148 -18.14 7.55 -6.96
CA PRO A 148 -17.60 7.55 -8.32
C PRO A 148 -17.20 6.15 -8.83
N ALA A 149 -16.53 5.34 -8.00
CA ALA A 149 -16.17 3.97 -8.38
C ALA A 149 -17.39 3.09 -8.64
N LEU A 150 -18.46 3.23 -7.85
CA LEU A 150 -19.72 2.54 -8.11
C LEU A 150 -20.33 2.96 -9.46
N TRP A 151 -20.45 4.27 -9.72
CA TRP A 151 -21.09 4.79 -10.93
C TRP A 151 -20.32 4.50 -12.21
N THR A 152 -18.98 4.45 -12.12
CA THR A 152 -18.10 4.18 -13.26
C THR A 152 -17.70 2.72 -13.38
N ARG A 153 -18.16 1.86 -12.46
CA ARG A 153 -17.75 0.44 -12.37
C ARG A 153 -16.22 0.31 -12.30
N GLY A 154 -15.63 1.10 -11.41
CA GLY A 154 -14.20 1.18 -11.11
C GLY A 154 -13.33 1.91 -12.13
N GLN A 155 -13.90 2.43 -13.24
CA GLN A 155 -13.10 3.03 -14.31
C GLN A 155 -12.35 4.28 -13.85
N ASP A 156 -12.94 5.07 -12.95
CA ASP A 156 -12.29 6.25 -12.36
C ASP A 156 -10.95 5.89 -11.70
N MET A 157 -10.92 4.80 -10.93
CA MET A 157 -9.73 4.34 -10.22
C MET A 157 -8.73 3.65 -11.14
N VAL A 158 -9.20 2.96 -12.18
CA VAL A 158 -8.35 2.44 -13.27
C VAL A 158 -7.58 3.59 -13.94
N ASP A 159 -8.27 4.68 -14.26
CA ASP A 159 -7.64 5.85 -14.88
C ASP A 159 -6.75 6.62 -13.90
N ALA A 160 -7.16 6.74 -12.63
CA ALA A 160 -6.36 7.36 -11.58
C ALA A 160 -5.07 6.59 -11.30
N GLY A 161 -5.10 5.25 -11.26
CA GLY A 161 -3.92 4.40 -11.11
C GLY A 161 -2.90 4.58 -12.25
N LYS A 162 -3.39 4.66 -13.50
CA LYS A 162 -2.53 4.95 -14.66
C LYS A 162 -1.88 6.33 -14.56
N LEU A 163 -2.64 7.35 -14.15
CA LEU A 163 -2.12 8.72 -13.97
C LEU A 163 -1.14 8.82 -12.81
N LEU A 164 -1.37 8.08 -11.72
CA LEU A 164 -0.47 7.99 -10.57
C LEU A 164 0.86 7.31 -10.95
N GLY A 165 0.84 6.47 -12.00
CA GLY A 165 2.01 5.77 -12.51
C GLY A 165 2.30 4.49 -11.72
N VAL A 166 1.25 3.75 -11.36
CA VAL A 166 1.34 2.39 -10.82
C VAL A 166 1.94 1.47 -11.88
N ASP A 167 2.89 0.64 -11.47
CA ASP A 167 3.58 -0.30 -12.34
C ASP A 167 2.93 -1.69 -12.29
N ILE A 168 2.58 -2.16 -11.09
CA ILE A 168 2.11 -3.53 -10.83
C ILE A 168 1.05 -3.50 -9.74
N MET A 169 0.01 -4.34 -9.86
CA MET A 169 -1.01 -4.51 -8.83
C MET A 169 -1.47 -5.96 -8.66
N THR A 170 -2.10 -6.25 -7.51
CA THR A 170 -2.90 -7.46 -7.25
C THR A 170 -4.35 -7.05 -6.94
N GLY A 171 -5.21 -7.93 -6.41
CA GLY A 171 -6.58 -7.54 -6.10
C GLY A 171 -7.36 -8.37 -5.09
N HIS A 172 -8.52 -7.83 -4.73
CA HIS A 172 -9.52 -8.42 -3.85
C HIS A 172 -10.91 -7.82 -4.11
N TRP A 173 -11.20 -6.59 -3.67
CA TRP A 173 -12.51 -5.96 -3.93
C TRP A 173 -12.73 -5.67 -5.41
N GLU A 174 -11.67 -5.62 -6.22
CA GLU A 174 -11.74 -5.59 -7.69
C GLU A 174 -12.71 -6.64 -8.25
N PHE A 175 -12.72 -7.84 -7.67
CA PHE A 175 -13.54 -8.97 -8.10
C PHE A 175 -15.04 -8.78 -7.86
N THR A 176 -15.43 -7.78 -7.06
CA THR A 176 -16.85 -7.43 -6.87
C THR A 176 -17.47 -6.77 -8.10
N LEU A 177 -16.66 -6.29 -9.04
CA LEU A 177 -17.13 -5.81 -10.35
C LEU A 177 -17.58 -6.94 -11.28
N GLY A 178 -17.27 -8.20 -10.92
CA GLY A 178 -17.53 -9.41 -11.69
C GLY A 178 -16.40 -9.75 -12.66
N ALA A 179 -16.17 -11.04 -12.87
CA ALA A 179 -15.08 -11.60 -13.67
C ALA A 179 -14.96 -10.98 -15.07
N ALA A 180 -16.09 -10.75 -15.75
CA ALA A 180 -16.11 -10.13 -17.07
C ALA A 180 -15.57 -8.69 -17.06
N ARG A 181 -15.94 -7.88 -16.05
CA ARG A 181 -15.44 -6.50 -15.94
C ARG A 181 -13.97 -6.48 -15.53
N VAL A 182 -13.56 -7.35 -14.62
CA VAL A 182 -12.14 -7.47 -14.23
C VAL A 182 -11.29 -7.86 -15.45
N LYS A 183 -11.70 -8.88 -16.23
CA LYS A 183 -10.98 -9.23 -17.46
C LYS A 183 -10.96 -8.10 -18.48
N GLN A 184 -12.06 -7.37 -18.64
CA GLN A 184 -12.06 -6.20 -19.53
C GLN A 184 -11.01 -5.17 -19.10
N ILE A 185 -10.94 -4.85 -17.81
CA ILE A 185 -9.96 -3.89 -17.28
C ILE A 185 -8.53 -4.40 -17.48
N VAL A 186 -8.26 -5.63 -17.08
CA VAL A 186 -6.90 -6.21 -17.12
C VAL A 186 -6.43 -6.43 -18.56
N ASP A 187 -7.27 -7.00 -19.42
CA ASP A 187 -6.89 -7.40 -20.78
C ASP A 187 -6.88 -6.21 -21.77
N HIS A 188 -7.55 -5.10 -21.42
CA HIS A 188 -7.68 -3.92 -22.27
C HIS A 188 -7.27 -2.61 -21.59
N ASP A 189 -7.98 -2.20 -20.53
CA ASP A 189 -7.86 -0.84 -19.99
C ASP A 189 -6.51 -0.57 -19.30
N LEU A 190 -5.85 -1.62 -18.78
CA LEU A 190 -4.52 -1.58 -18.15
C LEU A 190 -3.37 -1.94 -19.08
N LYS A 191 -3.67 -2.46 -20.28
CA LYS A 191 -2.66 -3.03 -21.17
C LYS A 191 -1.57 -2.01 -21.53
N GLY A 192 -0.32 -2.37 -21.25
CA GLY A 192 0.84 -1.50 -21.49
C GLY A 192 1.06 -0.41 -20.43
N HIS A 193 0.28 -0.41 -19.35
CA HIS A 193 0.38 0.55 -18.25
C HIS A 193 0.63 -0.12 -16.90
N ILE A 194 -0.29 -0.98 -16.45
CA ILE A 194 -0.24 -1.64 -15.13
C ILE A 194 -0.29 -3.16 -15.34
N GLU A 195 0.65 -3.90 -14.76
CA GLU A 195 0.60 -5.36 -14.75
C GLU A 195 -0.28 -5.84 -13.59
N PHE A 196 -1.33 -6.61 -13.88
CA PHE A 196 -2.15 -7.25 -12.85
C PHE A 196 -1.66 -8.69 -12.62
N LEU A 197 -1.24 -8.99 -11.40
CA LEU A 197 -0.64 -10.28 -11.04
C LEU A 197 -1.44 -10.98 -9.95
N ALA A 198 -1.69 -12.28 -10.13
CA ALA A 198 -2.32 -13.11 -9.12
C ALA A 198 -2.03 -14.60 -9.38
N GLN A 199 -1.08 -15.17 -8.63
CA GLN A 199 -0.67 -16.56 -8.77
C GLN A 199 -1.75 -17.55 -8.29
N ASN A 200 -2.61 -17.12 -7.37
CA ASN A 200 -3.57 -17.98 -6.70
C ASN A 200 -4.97 -18.01 -7.34
N ILE A 201 -5.16 -17.38 -8.51
CA ILE A 201 -6.45 -17.39 -9.20
C ILE A 201 -6.40 -18.34 -10.39
N LYS A 202 -7.25 -19.35 -10.33
CA LYS A 202 -7.32 -20.43 -11.32
C LYS A 202 -8.73 -20.64 -11.82
N THR A 203 -8.89 -21.15 -13.04
CA THR A 203 -10.20 -21.59 -13.51
C THR A 203 -10.73 -22.74 -12.65
N ALA A 204 -12.04 -22.82 -12.46
CA ALA A 204 -12.67 -23.82 -11.61
C ALA A 204 -12.76 -25.21 -12.23
N ASP A 205 -12.55 -25.32 -13.54
CA ASP A 205 -12.59 -26.57 -14.30
C ASP A 205 -11.24 -27.31 -14.26
N PHE A 206 -10.23 -26.81 -14.97
CA PHE A 206 -8.93 -27.44 -15.16
C PHE A 206 -7.83 -26.85 -14.27
N GLY A 207 -8.11 -25.76 -13.56
CA GLY A 207 -7.14 -25.12 -12.68
C GLY A 207 -6.10 -24.29 -13.44
N ASP A 208 -6.45 -23.80 -14.63
CA ASP A 208 -5.55 -22.98 -15.43
C ASP A 208 -5.36 -21.60 -14.79
N PRO A 209 -4.13 -21.02 -14.79
CA PRO A 209 -3.91 -19.67 -14.29
C PRO A 209 -4.78 -18.65 -15.03
N VAL A 210 -5.53 -17.83 -14.29
CA VAL A 210 -6.36 -16.76 -14.88
C VAL A 210 -5.55 -15.51 -15.16
N PHE A 211 -4.56 -15.22 -14.31
CA PHE A 211 -3.66 -14.08 -14.41
C PHE A 211 -2.21 -14.54 -14.36
N ALA A 212 -1.29 -13.67 -14.77
CA ALA A 212 0.13 -13.95 -14.64
C ALA A 212 0.50 -14.08 -13.14
N PRO A 213 1.31 -15.08 -12.75
CA PRO A 213 1.64 -15.30 -11.34
C PRO A 213 2.66 -14.29 -10.82
N PHE A 214 3.62 -13.89 -11.67
CA PHE A 214 4.67 -12.96 -11.35
C PHE A 214 5.21 -12.26 -12.61
N THR A 215 5.99 -11.21 -12.40
CA THR A 215 6.77 -10.54 -13.44
C THR A 215 8.22 -10.37 -12.97
N LEU A 216 9.17 -10.33 -13.91
CA LEU A 216 10.58 -10.09 -13.63
C LEU A 216 10.98 -8.70 -14.14
N ARG A 217 11.28 -7.77 -13.23
CA ARG A 217 11.65 -6.39 -13.54
C ARG A 217 13.10 -6.13 -13.18
N THR A 218 13.85 -5.49 -14.07
CA THR A 218 15.20 -5.03 -13.75
C THR A 218 15.11 -3.64 -13.12
N VAL A 219 15.43 -3.53 -11.83
CA VAL A 219 15.49 -2.26 -11.09
C VAL A 219 16.95 -1.93 -10.82
N ASN A 220 17.48 -0.89 -11.46
CA ASN A 220 18.88 -0.46 -11.33
C ASN A 220 19.89 -1.59 -11.51
N GLY A 221 19.68 -2.44 -12.53
CA GLY A 221 20.53 -3.58 -12.85
C GLY A 221 20.26 -4.85 -12.03
N VAL A 222 19.37 -4.80 -11.03
CA VAL A 222 18.99 -5.95 -10.22
C VAL A 222 17.71 -6.59 -10.78
N PRO A 223 17.72 -7.88 -11.19
CA PRO A 223 16.50 -8.60 -11.54
C PRO A 223 15.67 -8.88 -10.27
N VAL A 224 14.47 -8.30 -10.21
CA VAL A 224 13.52 -8.43 -9.09
C VAL A 224 12.26 -9.11 -9.60
N ALA A 225 11.88 -10.23 -9.00
CA ALA A 225 10.59 -10.84 -9.25
C ALA A 225 9.54 -10.25 -8.32
N ILE A 226 8.42 -9.81 -8.88
CA ILE A 226 7.22 -9.42 -8.11
C ILE A 226 6.17 -10.49 -8.34
N ILE A 227 5.82 -11.23 -7.29
CA ILE A 227 4.78 -12.26 -7.29
C ILE A 227 3.48 -11.61 -6.80
N GLY A 228 2.38 -11.80 -7.53
CA GLY A 228 1.07 -11.32 -7.11
C GLY A 228 0.31 -12.37 -6.32
N GLN A 229 -0.31 -11.98 -5.20
CA GLN A 229 -1.19 -12.82 -4.41
C GLN A 229 -2.47 -12.05 -4.11
N ALA A 230 -3.58 -12.48 -4.73
CA ALA A 230 -4.89 -11.88 -4.51
C ALA A 230 -5.55 -12.43 -3.24
N PHE A 231 -6.58 -11.76 -2.72
CA PHE A 231 -7.23 -12.22 -1.50
C PHE A 231 -7.83 -13.63 -1.67
N PRO A 232 -7.39 -14.59 -0.86
CA PRO A 232 -7.67 -16.01 -1.08
C PRO A 232 -9.13 -16.40 -0.82
N TYR A 233 -9.89 -15.60 -0.07
CA TYR A 233 -11.25 -15.93 0.35
C TYR A 233 -12.34 -15.15 -0.40
N THR A 234 -11.99 -14.54 -1.53
CA THR A 234 -12.92 -13.76 -2.37
C THR A 234 -14.27 -14.48 -2.63
N PRO A 235 -14.32 -15.79 -2.98
CA PRO A 235 -15.57 -16.49 -3.25
C PRO A 235 -16.53 -16.65 -2.07
N ILE A 236 -16.03 -16.54 -0.84
CA ILE A 236 -16.84 -16.67 0.39
C ILE A 236 -17.09 -15.32 1.06
N ALA A 237 -16.20 -14.33 0.85
CA ALA A 237 -16.37 -12.97 1.34
C ALA A 237 -17.36 -12.14 0.50
N ASN A 238 -17.55 -12.52 -0.77
CA ASN A 238 -18.38 -11.81 -1.73
C ASN A 238 -19.37 -12.76 -2.43
N PRO A 239 -20.43 -12.25 -3.08
CA PRO A 239 -21.37 -13.10 -3.81
C PRO A 239 -20.66 -13.97 -4.85
N ARG A 240 -20.69 -15.29 -4.64
CA ARG A 240 -19.97 -16.29 -5.46
C ARG A 240 -20.18 -16.13 -6.97
N TYR A 241 -21.38 -15.71 -7.40
CA TYR A 241 -21.73 -15.57 -8.81
C TYR A 241 -20.87 -14.54 -9.56
N LEU A 242 -20.22 -13.61 -8.85
CA LEU A 242 -19.35 -12.60 -9.47
C LEU A 242 -18.07 -13.22 -10.06
N VAL A 243 -17.64 -14.36 -9.52
CA VAL A 243 -16.41 -15.06 -9.91
C VAL A 243 -16.65 -16.58 -10.01
N ALA A 244 -17.82 -16.99 -10.51
CA ALA A 244 -18.30 -18.37 -10.47
C ALA A 244 -17.31 -19.39 -11.08
N ASP A 245 -16.58 -18.98 -12.11
CA ASP A 245 -15.65 -19.84 -12.86
C ASP A 245 -14.21 -19.79 -12.33
N TRP A 246 -13.95 -19.03 -11.26
CA TRP A 246 -12.62 -18.88 -10.69
C TRP A 246 -12.53 -19.49 -9.30
N THR A 247 -11.35 -19.97 -8.96
CA THR A 247 -10.97 -20.43 -7.62
C THR A 247 -9.87 -19.53 -7.08
N PHE A 248 -9.84 -19.43 -5.76
CA PHE A 248 -8.91 -18.60 -5.00
C PHE A 248 -8.41 -19.43 -3.83
N GLY A 249 -7.22 -19.13 -3.33
CA GLY A 249 -6.76 -19.80 -2.12
C GLY A 249 -5.35 -19.45 -1.70
N ILE A 250 -4.95 -20.05 -0.58
CA ILE A 250 -3.59 -20.06 -0.08
C ILE A 250 -3.04 -21.45 -0.38
N GLN A 251 -2.11 -21.54 -1.33
CA GLN A 251 -1.51 -22.80 -1.75
C GLN A 251 0.00 -22.75 -1.56
N GLU A 252 0.47 -23.11 -0.37
CA GLU A 252 1.89 -23.02 0.02
C GLU A 252 2.84 -23.72 -0.95
N LYS A 253 2.49 -24.92 -1.44
CA LYS A 253 3.30 -25.65 -2.40
C LYS A 253 3.42 -24.92 -3.74
N GLU A 254 2.33 -24.30 -4.19
CA GLU A 254 2.31 -23.54 -5.45
C GLU A 254 3.04 -22.20 -5.31
N MET A 255 2.91 -21.55 -4.14
CA MET A 255 3.69 -20.37 -3.81
C MET A 255 5.19 -20.69 -3.82
N GLN A 256 5.62 -21.77 -3.16
CA GLN A 256 7.03 -22.19 -3.19
C GLN A 256 7.50 -22.47 -4.63
N ALA A 257 6.71 -23.20 -5.43
CA ALA A 257 7.04 -23.45 -6.83
C ALA A 257 7.15 -22.17 -7.66
N THR A 258 6.32 -21.17 -7.39
CA THR A 258 6.36 -19.85 -8.05
C THR A 258 7.62 -19.08 -7.67
N VAL A 259 8.00 -19.10 -6.39
CA VAL A 259 9.25 -18.50 -5.90
C VAL A 259 10.46 -19.18 -6.54
N ASP A 260 10.48 -20.52 -6.56
CA ASP A 260 11.57 -21.30 -7.16
C ASP A 260 11.69 -21.02 -8.66
N ALA A 261 10.56 -20.93 -9.38
CA ALA A 261 10.53 -20.59 -10.80
C ALA A 261 11.07 -19.17 -11.05
N ALA A 262 10.70 -18.18 -10.23
CA ALA A 262 11.22 -16.83 -10.32
C ALA A 262 12.74 -16.79 -10.09
N ARG A 263 13.25 -17.51 -9.08
CA ARG A 263 14.70 -17.65 -8.81
C ARG A 263 15.43 -18.34 -9.95
N ALA A 264 14.86 -19.42 -10.50
CA ALA A 264 15.43 -20.12 -11.65
C ALA A 264 15.52 -19.25 -12.91
N GLN A 265 14.64 -18.26 -13.06
CA GLN A 265 14.70 -17.24 -14.11
C GLN A 265 15.69 -16.10 -13.81
N GLY A 266 16.47 -16.20 -12.73
CA GLY A 266 17.54 -15.27 -12.40
C GLY A 266 17.15 -14.12 -11.46
N ALA A 267 15.99 -14.19 -10.79
CA ALA A 267 15.60 -13.21 -9.78
C ALA A 267 16.62 -13.16 -8.62
N GLN A 268 17.24 -12.01 -8.43
CA GLN A 268 18.14 -11.74 -7.30
C GLN A 268 17.37 -11.26 -6.07
N ALA A 269 16.20 -10.67 -6.25
CA ALA A 269 15.23 -10.43 -5.19
C ALA A 269 13.84 -10.95 -5.58
N VAL A 270 13.09 -11.48 -4.61
CA VAL A 270 11.69 -11.93 -4.77
C VAL A 270 10.82 -11.21 -3.76
N VAL A 271 9.86 -10.44 -4.26
CA VAL A 271 8.89 -9.69 -3.46
C VAL A 271 7.51 -10.25 -3.72
N LEU A 272 6.78 -10.54 -2.64
CA LEU A 272 5.38 -10.91 -2.70
C LEU A 272 4.52 -9.65 -2.51
N LEU A 273 3.79 -9.25 -3.55
CA LEU A 273 2.73 -8.25 -3.47
C LEU A 273 1.44 -8.96 -3.08
N SER A 274 1.09 -8.87 -1.79
CA SER A 274 0.10 -9.74 -1.16
C SER A 274 -1.14 -8.99 -0.72
N HIS A 275 -2.28 -9.64 -0.90
CA HIS A 275 -3.56 -9.24 -0.34
C HIS A 275 -4.13 -10.35 0.57
N ASN A 276 -3.29 -11.14 1.23
CA ASN A 276 -3.77 -12.17 2.17
C ASN A 276 -4.29 -11.61 3.50
N GLY A 277 -3.75 -10.47 3.93
CA GLY A 277 -3.80 -9.97 5.31
C GLY A 277 -2.56 -10.34 6.11
N MET A 278 -2.13 -9.43 6.97
CA MET A 278 -0.78 -9.48 7.55
C MET A 278 -0.47 -10.74 8.37
N ASP A 279 -1.39 -11.25 9.20
CA ASP A 279 -1.13 -12.49 9.97
C ASP A 279 -0.89 -13.70 9.07
N VAL A 280 -1.63 -13.78 7.97
CA VAL A 280 -1.47 -14.84 6.97
C VAL A 280 -0.15 -14.68 6.25
N ASP A 281 0.25 -13.44 5.92
CA ASP A 281 1.54 -13.15 5.30
C ASP A 281 2.72 -13.45 6.23
N LEU A 282 2.63 -13.13 7.52
CA LEU A 282 3.63 -13.53 8.51
C LEU A 282 3.76 -15.05 8.57
N LYS A 283 2.63 -15.77 8.50
CA LYS A 283 2.64 -17.23 8.46
C LYS A 283 3.21 -17.77 7.14
N MET A 284 2.93 -17.11 6.01
CA MET A 284 3.49 -17.44 4.70
C MET A 284 5.01 -17.26 4.69
N ALA A 285 5.51 -16.12 5.18
CA ALA A 285 6.94 -15.82 5.26
C ALA A 285 7.73 -16.86 6.07
N ALA A 286 7.13 -17.39 7.14
CA ALA A 286 7.75 -18.43 7.97
C ALA A 286 7.76 -19.82 7.31
N ARG A 287 6.96 -20.04 6.25
CA ARG A 287 6.73 -21.35 5.63
C ARG A 287 7.27 -21.48 4.23
N VAL A 288 7.29 -20.39 3.46
CA VAL A 288 7.85 -20.33 2.11
C VAL A 288 9.23 -19.70 2.15
N THR A 289 10.19 -20.42 1.61
CA THR A 289 11.60 -19.99 1.54
C THR A 289 11.86 -19.19 0.26
N GLY A 290 12.81 -18.27 0.31
CA GLY A 290 13.26 -17.51 -0.86
C GLY A 290 12.46 -16.24 -1.17
N ILE A 291 11.43 -15.90 -0.37
CA ILE A 291 10.78 -14.57 -0.39
C ILE A 291 11.62 -13.61 0.46
N ASP A 292 12.04 -12.48 -0.11
CA ASP A 292 12.86 -11.48 0.60
C ASP A 292 12.03 -10.39 1.28
N ALA A 293 10.86 -10.07 0.71
CA ALA A 293 9.94 -9.09 1.27
C ALA A 293 8.49 -9.43 0.90
N ILE A 294 7.57 -9.11 1.82
CA ILE A 294 6.13 -9.12 1.55
C ILE A 294 5.62 -7.69 1.72
N LEU A 295 4.93 -7.21 0.70
CA LEU A 295 4.19 -5.95 0.71
C LEU A 295 2.71 -6.33 0.79
N GLY A 296 2.17 -6.30 2.01
CA GLY A 296 0.82 -6.77 2.32
C GLY A 296 -0.24 -5.68 2.31
N GLY A 297 -1.47 -6.06 1.98
CA GLY A 297 -2.71 -5.28 2.14
C GLY A 297 -3.77 -6.01 2.95
N HIS A 298 -5.05 -5.72 2.68
CA HIS A 298 -6.26 -6.33 3.26
C HIS A 298 -6.60 -5.93 4.69
N THR A 299 -5.62 -6.01 5.60
CA THR A 299 -5.86 -5.78 7.03
C THR A 299 -5.77 -4.32 7.46
N HIS A 300 -5.36 -3.43 6.53
CA HIS A 300 -5.23 -1.98 6.74
C HIS A 300 -4.27 -1.63 7.90
N ASP A 301 -3.26 -2.46 8.15
CA ASP A 301 -2.38 -2.26 9.29
C ASP A 301 -1.37 -1.12 9.07
N GLY A 302 -1.34 -0.16 9.99
CA GLY A 302 -0.28 0.84 10.07
C GLY A 302 0.99 0.30 10.70
N VAL A 303 1.93 -0.21 9.89
CA VAL A 303 3.20 -0.80 10.37
C VAL A 303 4.41 0.05 9.95
N PRO A 304 4.95 0.90 10.83
CA PRO A 304 6.00 1.87 10.48
C PRO A 304 7.37 1.26 10.13
N ALA A 305 7.63 0.02 10.56
CA ALA A 305 8.90 -0.68 10.33
C ALA A 305 8.65 -2.16 10.03
N PRO A 306 9.48 -2.80 9.19
CA PRO A 306 9.24 -4.18 8.76
C PRO A 306 9.25 -5.15 9.95
N VAL A 307 8.36 -6.14 9.90
CA VAL A 307 8.39 -7.28 10.82
C VAL A 307 9.31 -8.34 10.24
N ILE A 308 10.40 -8.62 10.92
CA ILE A 308 11.37 -9.64 10.50
C ILE A 308 10.85 -11.02 10.88
N VAL A 309 10.78 -11.91 9.89
CA VAL A 309 10.31 -13.29 10.05
C VAL A 309 11.42 -14.24 9.60
N SER A 310 11.76 -15.20 10.44
CA SER A 310 12.71 -16.27 10.09
C SER A 310 11.98 -17.47 9.50
N ASN A 311 12.64 -18.17 8.57
CA ASN A 311 12.16 -19.40 7.96
C ASN A 311 13.25 -20.48 7.92
N ALA A 312 12.99 -21.60 7.23
CA ALA A 312 13.91 -22.74 7.18
C ALA A 312 15.28 -22.43 6.53
N THR A 313 15.40 -21.34 5.76
CA THR A 313 16.63 -20.96 5.04
C THR A 313 17.28 -19.67 5.57
N GLY A 314 16.69 -19.04 6.59
CA GLY A 314 17.13 -17.75 7.14
C GLY A 314 15.95 -16.86 7.45
#